data_AF-A0A816T685-F1
#
_entry.id   AF-A0A816T685-F1
#
_cell.length_a   1.000
_cell.length_b   1.000
_cell.length_c   1.000
_cell.angle_alpha   90.00
_cell.angle_beta   90.00
_cell.angle_gamma   90.00
#
_symmetry.space_group_name_H-M   'P 1'
#
loop_
_entity.id
_entity.type
_entity.pdbx_description
1 polymer ?
#
loop_
_entity_poly.entity_id
_entity_poly.type
_entity_poly.pdbx_seq_one_letter_code
_entity_poly.pdbx_strand_id
1 'polypeptide(L)'
;MFRRYAMCFCSREDADCALLMVSASDGEFEAGISKYGQTREHTLLAYTLGIKQIIIGVNKMDTTRPPYSEDRFNEITLEVIKCMQKIGYQSHVITIIPMSGFYGDNLVQHSDKMPWFQ
;
A
#
# COMPACT_ATOMS: atom_id res chain seq x y z
N MET A 1 -11.70 -16.74 9.66
CA MET A 1 -12.09 -15.63 8.77
C MET A 1 -11.29 -14.38 9.18
N PHE A 2 -10.01 -14.32 8.82
CA PHE A 2 -9.09 -13.23 9.17
C PHE A 2 -9.30 -12.06 8.19
N ARG A 3 -10.18 -11.12 8.56
CA ARG A 3 -10.37 -9.83 7.88
C ARG A 3 -10.13 -8.70 8.88
N ARG A 4 -8.87 -8.42 9.21
CA ARG A 4 -8.41 -7.14 9.77
C ARG A 4 -6.98 -6.94 9.32
N TYR A 5 -6.78 -6.04 8.36
CA TYR A 5 -5.44 -5.51 8.06
C TYR A 5 -4.97 -4.80 9.34
N ALA A 6 -3.98 -5.39 10.00
CA ALA A 6 -3.39 -4.86 11.21
C ALA A 6 -2.56 -3.63 10.84
N MET A 7 -3.08 -2.45 11.14
CA MET A 7 -2.25 -1.25 11.27
C MET A 7 -1.57 -1.33 12.64
N CYS A 8 -0.28 -1.64 12.66
CA CYS A 8 0.50 -1.72 13.89
C CYS A 8 0.91 -0.30 14.31
N PHE A 9 0.15 0.33 15.19
CA PHE A 9 0.58 1.52 15.92
C PHE A 9 1.37 1.05 17.15
N CYS A 10 2.70 1.08 17.10
CA CYS A 10 3.51 1.05 18.31
C CYS A 10 3.46 2.46 18.90
N SER A 11 2.56 2.69 19.86
CA SER A 11 2.33 3.96 20.57
C SER A 11 2.04 5.18 19.66
N ARG A 12 0.80 5.67 19.74
CA ARG A 12 0.21 6.79 18.97
C ARG A 12 1.04 8.10 18.97
N GLU A 13 2.12 8.19 19.73
CA GLU A 13 2.86 9.42 20.04
C GLU A 13 4.31 9.44 19.48
N ASP A 14 4.87 8.29 19.06
CA ASP A 14 6.26 8.18 18.57
C ASP A 14 6.40 7.34 17.27
N ALA A 15 5.34 7.27 16.46
CA ALA A 15 5.43 6.56 15.19
C ALA A 15 6.16 7.41 14.14
N ASP A 16 7.43 7.10 13.87
CA ASP A 16 8.21 7.79 12.83
C ASP A 16 7.78 7.41 11.40
N CYS A 17 7.22 6.21 11.23
CA CYS A 17 6.84 5.63 9.94
C CYS A 17 5.47 4.95 10.02
N ALA A 18 4.66 5.12 8.96
CA ALA A 18 3.39 4.39 8.80
C ALA A 18 3.52 3.33 7.70
N LEU A 19 2.98 2.14 7.95
CA LEU A 19 2.81 1.11 6.94
C LEU A 19 1.33 1.02 6.56
N LEU A 20 1.04 1.23 5.28
CA LEU A 20 -0.29 1.13 4.71
C LEU A 20 -0.37 -0.04 3.73
N MET A 21 -1.33 -0.93 3.93
CA MET A 21 -1.53 -2.08 3.05
C MET A 21 -2.69 -1.82 2.08
N VAL A 22 -2.43 -2.03 0.79
CA VAL A 22 -3.40 -1.86 -0.30
C VAL A 22 -3.53 -3.19 -1.03
N SER A 23 -4.74 -3.58 -1.42
CA SER A 23 -4.98 -4.80 -2.20
C SER A 23 -4.85 -4.50 -3.70
N ALA A 24 -4.15 -5.36 -4.44
CA ALA A 24 -4.07 -5.31 -5.91
C ALA A 24 -5.22 -6.03 -6.62
N SER A 25 -6.07 -6.74 -5.88
CA SER A 25 -7.22 -7.43 -6.46
C SER A 25 -8.24 -6.44 -7.02
N ASP A 26 -8.75 -6.73 -8.22
CA ASP A 26 -9.82 -5.95 -8.85
C ASP A 26 -11.07 -5.92 -7.97
N GLY A 27 -11.61 -4.73 -7.75
CA GLY A 27 -12.74 -4.44 -6.87
C GLY A 27 -12.35 -4.11 -5.43
N GLU A 28 -11.31 -4.74 -4.88
CA GLU A 28 -10.82 -4.41 -3.54
C GLU A 28 -10.00 -3.11 -3.54
N PHE A 29 -9.19 -2.88 -4.58
CA PHE A 29 -8.43 -1.66 -4.76
C PHE A 29 -9.35 -0.43 -4.85
N GLU A 30 -10.35 -0.50 -5.74
CA GLU A 30 -11.28 0.58 -6.03
C GLU A 30 -12.16 0.91 -4.82
N ALA A 31 -12.57 -0.11 -4.06
CA ALA A 31 -13.28 0.08 -2.80
C ALA A 31 -12.40 0.80 -1.76
N GLY A 32 -11.11 0.44 -1.68
CA GLY A 32 -10.14 1.03 -0.76
C GLY A 32 -9.78 2.49 -1.05
N ILE A 33 -9.68 2.87 -2.33
CA ILE A 33 -9.35 4.24 -2.76
C ILE A 33 -10.58 5.16 -2.89
N SER A 34 -11.78 4.60 -2.74
CA SER A 34 -13.04 5.34 -2.81
C SER A 34 -13.13 6.47 -1.76
N LYS A 35 -14.09 7.38 -1.92
CA LYS A 35 -14.26 8.55 -1.02
C LYS A 35 -14.44 8.18 0.46
N TYR A 36 -15.03 7.01 0.74
CA TYR A 36 -15.22 6.45 2.08
C TYR A 36 -14.32 5.23 2.33
N GLY A 37 -13.28 5.08 1.50
CA GLY A 37 -12.35 3.99 1.56
C GLY A 37 -11.47 4.09 2.80
N GLN A 38 -11.25 2.94 3.45
CA GLN A 38 -10.43 2.83 4.65
C GLN A 38 -9.00 3.33 4.42
N THR A 39 -8.44 3.11 3.23
CA THR A 39 -7.09 3.54 2.87
C THR A 39 -6.93 5.05 3.00
N ARG A 40 -7.94 5.82 2.57
CA ARG A 40 -7.92 7.29 2.62
C ARG A 40 -8.05 7.81 4.04
N GLU A 41 -8.97 7.26 4.82
CA GLU A 41 -9.20 7.64 6.22
C GLU A 41 -7.93 7.40 7.06
N HIS A 42 -7.35 6.21 6.92
CA HIS A 42 -6.12 5.82 7.59
C HIS A 42 -4.92 6.70 7.20
N THR A 43 -4.80 7.05 5.93
CA THR A 43 -3.74 7.95 5.44
C THR A 43 -3.89 9.35 6.00
N LEU A 44 -5.12 9.87 6.05
CA LEU A 44 -5.42 11.18 6.62
C LEU A 44 -5.09 11.20 8.12
N LEU A 45 -5.44 10.15 8.85
CA LEU A 45 -5.09 10.02 10.26
C LEU A 45 -3.56 10.03 10.46
N ALA A 46 -2.82 9.25 9.67
CA ALA A 46 -1.35 9.26 9.72
C ALA A 46 -0.77 10.66 9.46
N TYR A 47 -1.36 11.43 8.53
CA TYR A 47 -0.94 12.79 8.25
C TYR A 47 -1.21 13.74 9.42
N THR A 48 -2.40 13.63 10.04
CA THR A 48 -2.75 14.46 11.21
C THR A 48 -1.90 14.15 12.44
N LEU A 49 -1.33 12.95 12.52
CA LEU A 49 -0.40 12.54 13.58
C LEU A 49 1.04 13.03 13.32
N GLY A 50 1.32 13.64 12.17
CA GLY A 50 2.64 14.18 11.85
C GLY A 50 3.63 13.14 11.32
N ILE A 51 3.16 11.96 10.90
CA ILE A 51 4.01 10.93 10.31
C ILE A 51 4.51 11.43 8.96
N LYS A 52 5.83 11.55 8.82
CA LYS A 52 6.46 12.08 7.59
C LYS A 52 6.79 11.01 6.57
N GLN A 53 7.03 9.78 7.02
CA GLN A 53 7.41 8.66 6.17
C GLN A 53 6.27 7.64 6.08
N ILE A 54 5.88 7.29 4.85
CA ILE A 54 4.84 6.30 4.61
C ILE A 54 5.33 5.23 3.64
N ILE A 55 5.16 3.98 4.06
CA ILE A 55 5.44 2.80 3.25
C ILE A 55 4.11 2.20 2.86
N ILE A 56 3.94 1.91 1.58
CA ILE A 56 2.72 1.35 1.02
C ILE A 56 3.03 -0.04 0.47
N GLY A 57 2.45 -1.05 1.11
CA GLY A 57 2.52 -2.43 0.64
C GLY A 57 1.35 -2.75 -0.28
N VAL A 58 1.60 -2.99 -1.56
CA VAL A 58 0.60 -3.47 -2.51
C VAL A 58 0.57 -4.99 -2.44
N ASN A 59 -0.44 -5.54 -1.76
CA ASN A 59 -0.58 -6.97 -1.49
C ASN A 59 -1.46 -7.69 -2.54
N LYS A 60 -1.40 -9.01 -2.55
CA LYS A 60 -2.18 -9.89 -3.44
C LYS A 60 -1.86 -9.72 -4.93
N MET A 61 -0.60 -9.43 -5.26
CA MET A 61 -0.12 -9.35 -6.65
C MET A 61 -0.32 -10.67 -7.43
N ASP A 62 -0.52 -11.79 -6.74
CA ASP A 62 -0.90 -13.08 -7.34
C ASP A 62 -2.31 -13.10 -7.94
N THR A 63 -3.20 -12.23 -7.47
CA THR A 63 -4.62 -12.18 -7.89
C THR A 63 -4.88 -11.27 -9.09
N THR A 64 -3.86 -10.52 -9.54
CA THR A 64 -3.97 -9.65 -10.71
C THR A 64 -4.15 -10.49 -11.98
N ARG A 65 -4.72 -9.89 -13.02
CA ARG A 65 -4.88 -10.53 -14.33
C ARG A 65 -4.09 -9.74 -15.36
N PRO A 66 -2.93 -10.21 -15.87
CA PRO A 66 -2.19 -11.44 -15.50
C PRO A 66 -1.55 -11.38 -14.09
N PRO A 67 -1.17 -12.53 -13.49
CA PRO A 67 -0.55 -12.55 -12.16
C PRO A 67 0.79 -11.82 -12.17
N TYR A 68 1.06 -11.03 -11.14
CA TYR A 68 2.26 -10.18 -11.01
C TYR A 68 2.44 -9.17 -12.15
N SER A 69 1.33 -8.62 -12.65
CA SER A 69 1.35 -7.62 -13.73
C SER A 69 1.96 -6.29 -13.28
N GLU A 70 2.98 -5.85 -14.01
CA GLU A 70 3.63 -4.55 -13.81
C GLU A 70 2.66 -3.39 -14.14
N ASP A 71 1.89 -3.50 -15.23
CA ASP A 71 0.94 -2.47 -15.64
C ASP A 71 -0.07 -2.16 -14.53
N ARG A 72 -0.57 -3.21 -13.86
CA ARG A 72 -1.53 -3.07 -12.76
C ARG A 72 -0.88 -2.42 -11.54
N PHE A 73 0.36 -2.79 -11.22
CA PHE A 73 1.11 -2.16 -10.14
C PHE A 73 1.37 -0.67 -10.42
N ASN A 74 1.74 -0.32 -11.65
CA ASN A 74 1.96 1.06 -12.06
C ASN A 74 0.68 1.90 -11.99
N GLU A 75 -0.46 1.35 -12.42
CA GLU A 75 -1.77 2.00 -12.27
C GLU A 75 -2.12 2.29 -10.80
N ILE A 76 -1.99 1.28 -9.94
CA ILE A 76 -2.24 1.39 -8.50
C ILE A 76 -1.31 2.45 -7.90
N THR A 77 -0.03 2.39 -8.24
CA THR A 77 1.00 3.32 -7.75
C THR A 77 0.65 4.76 -8.11
N LEU A 78 0.27 5.02 -9.36
CA LEU A 78 -0.12 6.36 -9.80
C LEU A 78 -1.35 6.88 -9.07
N GLU A 79 -2.40 6.07 -8.92
CA GLU A 79 -3.62 6.48 -8.23
C GLU A 79 -3.41 6.71 -6.74
N VAL A 80 -2.61 5.86 -6.09
CA VAL A 80 -2.23 6.03 -4.69
C VAL A 80 -1.39 7.29 -4.50
N ILE A 81 -0.38 7.54 -5.35
CA ILE A 81 0.42 8.77 -5.29
C ILE A 81 -0.47 10.01 -5.47
N LYS A 82 -1.40 10.01 -6.44
CA LYS A 82 -2.36 11.12 -6.62
C LYS A 82 -3.22 11.33 -5.38
N CYS A 83 -3.65 10.26 -4.72
CA CYS A 83 -4.45 10.34 -3.50
C CYS A 83 -3.63 10.93 -2.34
N MET A 84 -2.38 10.49 -2.18
CA MET A 84 -1.44 10.97 -1.16
C MET A 84 -1.06 12.44 -1.37
N GLN A 85 -0.82 12.84 -2.61
CA GLN A 85 -0.55 14.24 -2.98
C GLN A 85 -1.74 15.16 -2.64
N LYS A 86 -2.99 14.69 -2.81
CA LYS A 86 -4.19 15.45 -2.40
C LYS A 86 -4.30 15.63 -0.88
N ILE A 87 -3.72 14.72 -0.10
CA ILE A 87 -3.73 14.79 1.37
C ILE A 87 -2.62 15.73 1.87
N GLY A 88 -1.52 15.84 1.13
CA GLY A 88 -0.38 16.72 1.45
C GLY A 88 0.97 16.01 1.58
N TYR A 89 1.04 14.71 1.31
CA TYR A 89 2.30 13.98 1.29
C TYR A 89 3.12 14.32 0.05
N GLN A 90 4.44 14.41 0.22
CA GLN A 90 5.38 14.61 -0.87
C GLN A 90 5.71 13.26 -1.52
N SER A 91 5.83 13.21 -2.85
CA SER A 91 6.06 11.94 -3.55
C SER A 91 7.36 11.22 -3.16
N HIS A 92 8.38 11.96 -2.72
CA HIS A 92 9.69 11.40 -2.36
C HIS A 92 9.70 10.68 -1.00
N VAL A 93 8.70 10.90 -0.13
CA VAL A 93 8.59 10.21 1.16
C VAL A 93 7.71 8.95 1.08
N ILE A 94 7.15 8.67 -0.10
CA ILE A 94 6.25 7.55 -0.34
C ILE A 94 7.07 6.42 -0.97
N THR A 95 7.21 5.32 -0.27
CA THR A 95 7.81 4.08 -0.81
C THR A 95 6.70 3.08 -1.06
N ILE A 96 6.65 2.51 -2.27
CA ILE A 96 5.61 1.53 -2.65
C ILE A 96 6.29 0.21 -2.97
N ILE A 97 5.83 -0.87 -2.32
CA ILE A 97 6.42 -2.20 -2.42
C ILE A 97 5.32 -3.19 -2.84
N PRO A 98 5.44 -3.88 -3.98
CA PRO A 98 4.57 -4.99 -4.33
C PRO A 98 4.95 -6.20 -3.48
N MET A 99 3.96 -6.84 -2.87
CA MET A 99 4.10 -8.02 -2.02
C MET A 99 2.98 -9.03 -2.33
N SER A 100 3.23 -10.30 -2.01
CA SER A 100 2.16 -11.31 -1.92
C SER A 100 2.26 -12.03 -0.58
N GLY A 101 1.30 -11.75 0.30
CA GLY A 101 1.21 -12.39 1.61
C GLY A 101 0.87 -13.88 1.57
N PHE A 102 0.34 -14.41 0.47
CA PHE A 102 0.03 -15.84 0.35
C PHE A 102 1.28 -16.66 0.04
N TYR A 103 2.12 -16.16 -0.89
CA TYR A 103 3.33 -16.85 -1.33
C TYR A 103 4.59 -16.43 -0.57
N GLY A 104 4.53 -15.37 0.24
CA GLY A 104 5.72 -14.87 0.94
C GLY A 104 6.60 -13.96 0.08
N ASP A 105 6.15 -13.58 -1.12
CA ASP A 105 6.95 -12.85 -2.11
C ASP A 105 7.18 -11.40 -1.65
N ASN A 106 8.44 -10.92 -1.73
CA ASN A 106 8.91 -9.58 -1.35
C ASN A 106 8.71 -9.17 0.13
N LEU A 107 8.56 -10.15 1.03
CA LEU A 107 8.44 -9.89 2.48
C LEU A 107 9.78 -9.94 3.22
N VAL A 108 10.71 -10.80 2.78
CA VAL A 108 12.04 -10.98 3.39
C VAL A 108 13.13 -11.09 2.32
N GLN A 109 12.79 -11.65 1.16
CA GLN A 109 13.68 -11.79 0.00
C GLN A 109 12.97 -11.30 -1.25
N HIS A 110 13.75 -10.77 -2.20
CA HIS A 110 13.25 -10.43 -3.52
C HIS A 110 12.69 -11.69 -4.20
N SER A 111 11.51 -11.57 -4.79
CA SER A 111 10.88 -12.66 -5.53
C SER A 111 11.34 -12.65 -6.99
N ASP A 112 11.78 -13.81 -7.48
CA ASP A 112 12.11 -14.03 -8.90
C ASP A 112 10.90 -13.85 -9.84
N LYS A 113 9.67 -13.84 -9.29
CA LYS A 113 8.42 -13.66 -10.05
C LYS A 113 8.15 -12.21 -10.44
N MET A 114 8.86 -11.25 -9.83
CA MET A 114 8.72 -9.82 -10.12
C MET A 114 10.09 -9.22 -10.51
N PRO A 115 10.69 -9.65 -11.63
CA PRO A 115 12.01 -9.16 -12.04
C PRO A 115 12.01 -7.66 -12.43
N TRP A 116 10.83 -7.09 -12.67
CA TRP A 116 10.61 -5.68 -12.95
C TRP A 116 10.68 -4.79 -11.69
N PHE A 117 10.56 -5.37 -10.49
CA PHE A 117 10.65 -4.62 -9.24
C PHE A 117 12.07 -4.71 -8.68
N GLN A 118 12.80 -3.58 -8.70
CA GLN A 118 14.17 -3.44 -8.16
C GLN A 118 14.21 -2.50 -6.95
#